data_AF-A0A4R4U7A7-F1
#
_entry.id   AF-A0A4R4U7A7-F1
#
_cell.length_a   1.000
_cell.length_b   1.000
_cell.length_c   1.000
_cell.angle_alpha   90.00
_cell.angle_beta   90.00
_cell.angle_gamma   90.00
#
_symmetry.space_group_name_H-M   'P 1'
#
loop_
_entity.id
_entity.type
_entity.pdbx_description
1 polymer ?
#
loop_
_entity_poly.entity_id
_entity_poly.type
_entity_poly.pdbx_seq_one_letter_code
_entity_poly.pdbx_strand_id
1 'polypeptide(L)'
;MISVVPQFPEWFVRVPPEKIRSVRTWSTLVGLTSIPLSLIIGAVGFPWTFFLPTAYDPLTFVVAGMMAASSLFSLLIGALALAGRGCVKTGQLNVISCRNLQRAAVMFWIGNFMTSGIGLAAMVLVVSTSDGSSWHPPVEFSGETRAYLGLLVLPAILGGATWITMQRTLRA
;
A
#
# COMPACT_ATOMS: atom_id res chain seq x y z
N MET A 1 -53.16 -7.62 1.77
CA MET A 1 -51.78 -7.77 1.25
C MET A 1 -50.83 -7.74 2.42
N ILE A 2 -50.26 -8.88 2.80
CA ILE A 2 -49.26 -8.96 3.87
C ILE A 2 -47.93 -8.51 3.25
N SER A 3 -47.49 -7.32 3.65
CA SER A 3 -46.14 -6.82 3.36
C SER A 3 -45.15 -7.70 4.11
N VAL A 4 -44.60 -8.72 3.44
CA VAL A 4 -43.46 -9.48 3.93
C VAL A 4 -42.26 -8.55 3.85
N VAL A 5 -42.01 -7.81 4.92
CA VAL A 5 -40.75 -7.07 5.07
C VAL A 5 -39.65 -8.12 5.10
N PRO A 6 -38.72 -8.14 4.12
CA PRO A 6 -37.63 -9.10 4.17
C PRO A 6 -36.83 -8.85 5.44
N GLN A 7 -36.81 -9.84 6.35
CA GLN A 7 -35.92 -9.83 7.50
C GLN A 7 -34.51 -10.06 6.96
N PHE A 8 -33.77 -8.97 6.84
CA PHE A 8 -32.35 -9.04 6.48
C PHE A 8 -31.55 -9.50 7.71
N PRO A 9 -30.44 -10.23 7.51
CA PRO A 9 -29.54 -10.57 8.61
C PRO A 9 -29.01 -9.30 9.29
N GLU A 10 -28.77 -9.36 10.61
CA GLU A 10 -28.39 -8.22 11.47
C GLU A 10 -27.13 -7.45 11.02
N TRP A 11 -26.32 -8.02 10.13
CA TRP A 11 -25.09 -7.40 9.63
C TRP A 11 -25.27 -6.44 8.45
N PHE A 12 -26.50 -6.28 7.93
CA PHE A 12 -26.82 -5.30 6.88
C PHE A 12 -27.49 -4.06 7.46
N VAL A 13 -26.83 -2.91 7.35
CA VAL A 13 -27.38 -1.62 7.80
C VAL A 13 -27.94 -0.87 6.59
N ARG A 14 -29.17 -0.36 6.71
CA ARG A 14 -29.74 0.54 5.70
C ARG A 14 -28.97 1.86 5.72
N VAL A 15 -28.56 2.32 4.55
CA VAL A 15 -27.82 3.57 4.39
C VAL A 15 -28.43 4.42 3.27
N PRO A 16 -28.37 5.76 3.40
CA PRO A 16 -28.89 6.66 2.39
C PRO A 16 -28.15 6.46 1.05
N PRO A 17 -28.83 6.68 -0.09
CA PRO A 17 -28.27 6.44 -1.42
C PRO A 17 -27.01 7.27 -1.71
N GLU A 18 -26.89 8.45 -1.11
CA GLU A 18 -25.71 9.31 -1.21
C GLU A 18 -24.46 8.64 -0.64
N LYS A 19 -24.58 7.96 0.51
CA LYS A 19 -23.48 7.23 1.14
C LYS A 19 -23.03 6.05 0.28
N ILE A 20 -23.98 5.35 -0.37
CA ILE A 20 -23.67 4.25 -1.29
C ILE A 20 -22.90 4.74 -2.51
N ARG A 21 -23.34 5.85 -3.12
CA ARG A 21 -22.63 6.48 -4.24
C ARG A 21 -21.23 6.91 -3.83
N SER A 22 -21.11 7.59 -2.68
CA SER A 22 -19.82 8.02 -2.13
C SER A 22 -18.86 6.84 -1.92
N VAL A 23 -19.31 5.77 -1.26
CA VAL A 23 -18.50 4.55 -1.06
C VAL A 23 -18.03 3.97 -2.38
N ARG A 24 -18.92 3.81 -3.37
CA ARG A 24 -18.55 3.26 -4.68
C ARG A 24 -17.55 4.15 -5.41
N THR A 25 -17.83 5.45 -5.51
CA THR A 25 -16.98 6.39 -6.23
C THR A 25 -15.60 6.46 -5.61
N TRP A 26 -15.49 6.64 -4.30
CA TRP A 26 -14.19 6.74 -3.64
C TRP A 26 -13.43 5.41 -3.62
N SER A 27 -14.11 4.29 -3.37
CA SER A 27 -13.48 2.95 -3.44
C SER A 27 -12.89 2.68 -4.82
N THR A 28 -13.64 3.03 -5.88
CA THR A 28 -13.18 2.89 -7.26
C THR A 28 -12.05 3.85 -7.60
N LEU A 29 -12.17 5.13 -7.27
CA LEU A 29 -11.17 6.14 -7.57
C LEU A 29 -9.85 5.85 -6.85
N VAL A 30 -9.91 5.56 -5.54
CA VAL A 30 -8.74 5.23 -4.73
C VAL A 30 -8.10 3.93 -5.20
N GLY A 31 -8.90 2.89 -5.48
CA GLY A 31 -8.38 1.62 -5.98
C GLY A 31 -7.71 1.77 -7.36
N LEU A 32 -8.39 2.41 -8.31
CA LEU A 32 -7.88 2.61 -9.67
C LEU A 32 -6.67 3.53 -9.77
N THR A 33 -6.48 4.44 -8.81
CA THR A 33 -5.28 5.30 -8.75
C THR A 33 -4.13 4.60 -8.01
N SER A 34 -4.43 3.93 -6.89
CA SER A 34 -3.40 3.32 -6.05
C SER A 34 -2.73 2.10 -6.72
N ILE A 35 -3.49 1.29 -7.47
CA ILE A 35 -2.96 0.10 -8.15
C ILE A 35 -1.87 0.47 -9.17
N PRO A 36 -2.12 1.32 -10.19
CA PRO A 36 -1.09 1.66 -11.17
C PRO A 36 0.08 2.41 -10.53
N LEU A 37 -0.16 3.29 -9.55
CA LEU A 37 0.93 3.95 -8.84
C LEU A 37 1.82 2.95 -8.10
N SER A 38 1.24 1.95 -7.42
CA SER A 38 2.02 0.91 -6.75
C SER A 38 2.83 0.08 -7.73
N LEU A 39 2.26 -0.23 -8.90
CA LEU A 39 2.97 -0.91 -9.99
C LEU A 39 4.12 -0.07 -10.54
N ILE A 40 3.91 1.22 -10.81
CA ILE A 40 4.95 2.14 -11.30
C ILE A 40 6.08 2.25 -10.28
N ILE A 41 5.75 2.47 -9.01
CA ILE A 41 6.73 2.60 -7.94
C ILE A 41 7.58 1.31 -7.83
N GLY A 42 6.95 0.13 -7.86
CA GLY A 42 7.67 -1.15 -7.84
C GLY A 42 8.50 -1.39 -9.11
N ALA A 43 7.92 -1.16 -10.29
CA ALA A 43 8.55 -1.40 -11.58
C ALA A 43 9.73 -0.45 -11.85
N VAL A 44 9.71 0.76 -11.29
CA VAL A 44 10.83 1.71 -11.37
C VAL A 44 11.83 1.46 -10.24
N GLY A 45 11.38 1.32 -9.00
CA GLY A 45 12.29 1.24 -7.87
C GLY A 45 12.99 -0.10 -7.70
N PHE A 46 12.38 -1.21 -8.10
CA PHE A 46 13.07 -2.50 -8.08
C PHE A 46 14.32 -2.47 -8.99
N PRO A 47 14.23 -2.19 -10.30
CA PRO A 47 15.43 -2.16 -11.14
C PRO A 47 16.40 -1.05 -10.76
N TRP A 48 15.93 0.10 -10.26
CA TRP A 48 16.80 1.20 -9.83
C TRP A 48 17.82 0.76 -8.77
N THR A 49 17.48 -0.18 -7.89
CA THR A 49 18.46 -0.71 -6.91
C THR A 49 19.75 -1.23 -7.54
N PHE A 50 19.67 -1.84 -8.72
CA PHE A 50 20.82 -2.42 -9.41
C PHE A 50 21.65 -1.39 -10.19
N PHE A 51 21.13 -0.16 -10.32
CA PHE A 51 21.87 0.97 -10.88
C PHE A 51 22.52 1.84 -9.79
N LEU A 52 22.28 1.54 -8.50
CA LEU A 52 22.91 2.27 -7.42
C LEU A 52 24.40 1.88 -7.29
N PRO A 53 25.25 2.79 -6.78
CA PRO A 53 26.66 2.49 -6.49
C PRO A 53 26.84 1.30 -5.53
N THR A 54 25.80 0.93 -4.78
CA THR A 54 25.78 -0.19 -3.83
C THR A 54 25.44 -1.54 -4.46
N ALA A 55 25.23 -1.63 -5.78
CA ALA A 55 24.73 -2.84 -6.44
C ALA A 55 25.61 -4.09 -6.25
N TYR A 56 26.89 -3.92 -5.90
CA TYR A 56 27.81 -5.02 -5.60
C TYR A 56 27.57 -5.66 -4.22
N ASP A 57 26.92 -4.95 -3.29
CA ASP A 57 26.69 -5.43 -1.92
C ASP A 57 25.50 -6.41 -1.87
N PRO A 58 25.65 -7.61 -1.26
CA PRO A 58 24.56 -8.56 -1.08
C PRO A 58 23.31 -7.99 -0.41
N LEU A 59 23.45 -6.99 0.48
CA LEU A 59 22.34 -6.32 1.14
C LEU A 59 21.49 -5.51 0.15
N THR A 60 22.02 -5.11 -1.01
CA THR A 60 21.24 -4.45 -2.05
C THR A 60 20.13 -5.36 -2.59
N PHE A 61 20.32 -6.69 -2.62
CA PHE A 61 19.24 -7.62 -2.95
C PHE A 61 18.13 -7.62 -1.89
N VAL A 62 18.49 -7.44 -0.61
CA VAL A 62 17.51 -7.29 0.47
C VAL A 62 16.73 -5.99 0.28
N VAL A 63 17.40 -4.88 -0.02
CA VAL A 63 16.76 -3.58 -0.32
C VAL A 63 15.80 -3.70 -1.50
N ALA A 64 16.23 -4.33 -2.60
CA ALA A 64 15.39 -4.58 -3.77
C ALA A 64 14.16 -5.44 -3.42
N GLY A 65 14.37 -6.52 -2.66
CA GLY A 65 13.29 -7.39 -2.19
C GLY A 65 12.29 -6.65 -1.31
N MET A 66 12.77 -5.80 -0.39
CA MET A 66 11.91 -4.96 0.45
C MET A 66 11.12 -3.93 -0.35
N MET A 67 11.73 -3.31 -1.37
CA MET A 67 11.05 -2.40 -2.29
C MET A 67 9.91 -3.10 -3.05
N ALA A 68 10.17 -4.30 -3.57
CA ALA A 68 9.16 -5.09 -4.27
C ALA A 68 8.03 -5.52 -3.32
N ALA A 69 8.36 -6.00 -2.11
CA ALA A 69 7.38 -6.41 -1.11
C ALA A 69 6.51 -5.24 -0.64
N SER A 70 7.12 -4.09 -0.37
CA SER A 70 6.42 -2.85 0.00
C SER A 70 5.45 -2.39 -1.10
N SER A 71 5.90 -2.40 -2.36
CA SER A 71 5.06 -2.09 -3.52
C SER A 71 3.90 -3.07 -3.69
N LEU A 72 4.14 -4.37 -3.46
CA LEU A 72 3.10 -5.40 -3.48
C LEU A 72 2.06 -5.17 -2.38
N PHE A 73 2.47 -4.85 -1.15
CA PHE A 73 1.52 -4.52 -0.09
C PHE A 73 0.68 -3.28 -0.43
N SER A 74 1.29 -2.24 -0.99
CA SER A 74 0.57 -1.06 -1.48
C SER A 74 -0.46 -1.43 -2.55
N LEU A 75 -0.10 -2.31 -3.49
CA LEU A 75 -1.00 -2.82 -4.52
C LEU A 75 -2.19 -3.58 -3.90
N LEU A 76 -1.94 -4.45 -2.92
CA LEU A 76 -2.99 -5.19 -2.23
C LEU A 76 -3.95 -4.27 -1.48
N ILE A 77 -3.46 -3.20 -0.85
CA ILE A 77 -4.32 -2.19 -0.21
C ILE A 77 -5.19 -1.49 -1.28
N GLY A 78 -4.63 -1.15 -2.45
CA GLY A 78 -5.40 -0.62 -3.58
C GLY A 78 -6.47 -1.58 -4.09
N ALA A 79 -6.16 -2.87 -4.17
CA ALA A 79 -7.12 -3.91 -4.55
C ALA A 79 -8.25 -4.07 -3.51
N LEU A 80 -7.93 -4.00 -2.21
CA LEU A 80 -8.93 -3.99 -1.14
C LEU A 80 -9.83 -2.75 -1.21
N ALA A 81 -9.27 -1.58 -1.53
CA ALA A 81 -10.04 -0.36 -1.75
C ALA A 81 -11.04 -0.56 -2.89
N LEU A 82 -10.60 -1.13 -4.02
CA LEU A 82 -11.48 -1.43 -5.14
C LEU A 82 -12.57 -2.47 -4.77
N ALA A 83 -12.22 -3.48 -3.98
CA ALA A 83 -13.15 -4.48 -3.46
C ALA A 83 -14.22 -3.89 -2.52
N GLY A 84 -13.93 -2.77 -1.86
CA GLY A 84 -14.85 -2.03 -0.98
C GLY A 84 -16.17 -1.64 -1.65
N ARG A 85 -16.19 -1.48 -2.99
CA ARG A 85 -17.43 -1.26 -3.75
C ARG A 85 -18.47 -2.37 -3.57
N GLY A 86 -18.01 -3.60 -3.29
CA GLY A 86 -18.85 -4.77 -3.08
C GLY A 86 -19.54 -4.81 -1.72
N CYS A 87 -19.11 -3.99 -0.77
CA CYS A 87 -19.74 -3.91 0.56
C CYS A 87 -21.09 -3.19 0.54
N VAL A 88 -21.43 -2.49 -0.54
CA VAL A 88 -22.71 -1.80 -0.71
C VAL A 88 -23.56 -2.43 -1.82
N LYS A 89 -24.76 -2.90 -1.44
CA LYS A 89 -25.77 -3.45 -2.36
C LYS A 89 -27.12 -2.82 -2.07
N THR A 90 -27.80 -2.28 -3.09
CA THR A 90 -29.24 -1.92 -3.07
C THR A 90 -29.76 -1.36 -1.73
N GLY A 91 -29.24 -0.21 -1.30
CA GLY A 91 -29.70 0.46 -0.07
C GLY A 91 -29.08 -0.05 1.23
N GLN A 92 -28.16 -1.02 1.17
CA GLN A 92 -27.60 -1.72 2.32
C GLN A 92 -26.07 -1.74 2.31
N LEU A 93 -25.49 -1.69 3.50
CA LEU A 93 -24.06 -1.82 3.77
C LEU A 93 -23.81 -3.11 4.57
N ASN A 94 -22.93 -3.99 4.07
CA ASN A 94 -22.47 -5.16 4.81
C ASN A 94 -21.33 -4.74 5.76
N VAL A 95 -21.66 -4.59 7.05
CA VAL A 95 -20.72 -4.09 8.06
C VAL A 95 -19.57 -5.09 8.31
N ILE A 96 -19.85 -6.39 8.25
CA ILE A 96 -18.83 -7.43 8.45
C ILE A 96 -17.80 -7.39 7.32
N SER A 97 -18.25 -7.32 6.07
CA SER A 97 -17.35 -7.21 4.92
C SER A 97 -16.52 -5.94 4.98
N CYS A 98 -17.12 -4.78 5.30
CA CYS A 98 -16.39 -3.52 5.49
C CYS A 98 -15.29 -3.66 6.55
N ARG A 99 -15.64 -4.24 7.72
CA ARG A 99 -14.71 -4.41 8.84
C ARG A 99 -13.56 -5.36 8.49
N ASN A 100 -13.84 -6.44 7.76
CA ASN A 100 -12.82 -7.39 7.31
C ASN A 100 -11.85 -6.75 6.31
N LEU A 101 -12.36 -5.97 5.34
CA LEU A 101 -11.51 -5.21 4.43
C LEU A 101 -10.65 -4.18 5.17
N GLN A 102 -11.24 -3.47 6.13
CA GLN A 102 -10.51 -2.51 6.97
C GLN A 102 -9.40 -3.17 7.77
N ARG A 103 -9.65 -4.34 8.38
CA ARG A 103 -8.63 -5.12 9.11
C ARG A 103 -7.51 -5.60 8.20
N ALA A 104 -7.85 -6.16 7.03
CA ALA A 104 -6.87 -6.59 6.05
C ALA A 104 -6.02 -5.41 5.54
N ALA A 105 -6.63 -4.25 5.30
CA ALA A 105 -5.92 -3.04 4.89
C ALA A 105 -4.94 -2.55 5.97
N VAL A 106 -5.30 -2.61 7.26
CA VAL A 106 -4.37 -2.31 8.37
C VAL A 106 -3.21 -3.29 8.37
N MET A 107 -3.47 -4.60 8.24
CA MET A 107 -2.43 -5.63 8.24
C MET A 107 -1.43 -5.41 7.10
N PHE A 108 -1.92 -5.17 5.88
CA PHE A 108 -1.04 -4.87 4.75
C PHE A 108 -0.33 -3.53 4.90
N TRP A 109 -0.95 -2.52 5.49
CA TRP A 109 -0.29 -1.25 5.77
C TRP A 109 0.87 -1.41 6.77
N ILE A 110 0.68 -2.18 7.84
CA ILE A 110 1.76 -2.50 8.79
C ILE A 110 2.89 -3.25 8.07
N GLY A 111 2.56 -4.27 7.25
CA GLY A 111 3.56 -5.00 6.47
C GLY A 111 4.33 -4.09 5.50
N ASN A 112 3.64 -3.16 4.86
CA ASN A 112 4.23 -2.15 3.99
C ASN A 112 5.18 -1.22 4.77
N PHE A 113 4.75 -0.71 5.93
CA PHE A 113 5.58 0.14 6.79
C PHE A 113 6.84 -0.59 7.27
N MET A 114 6.71 -1.86 7.69
CA MET A 114 7.84 -2.68 8.14
C MET A 114 8.83 -2.97 7.00
N THR A 115 8.34 -3.34 5.82
CA THR A 115 9.20 -3.61 4.66
C THR A 115 9.93 -2.36 4.18
N SER A 116 9.25 -1.21 4.09
CA SER A 116 9.91 0.07 3.82
C SER A 116 10.96 0.40 4.89
N GLY A 117 10.64 0.23 6.18
CA GLY A 117 11.57 0.49 7.28
C GLY A 117 12.82 -0.39 7.24
N ILE A 118 12.66 -1.70 6.99
CA ILE A 118 13.77 -2.64 6.83
C ILE A 118 14.62 -2.27 5.61
N GLY A 119 13.98 -1.94 4.47
CA GLY A 119 14.69 -1.51 3.26
C GLY A 119 15.52 -0.24 3.48
N LEU A 120 14.96 0.76 4.18
CA LEU A 120 15.68 1.98 4.56
C LEU A 120 16.86 1.67 5.48
N ALA A 121 16.64 0.88 6.53
CA ALA A 121 17.70 0.50 7.46
C ALA A 121 18.83 -0.26 6.75
N ALA A 122 18.50 -1.21 5.88
CA ALA A 122 19.48 -1.95 5.08
C ALA A 122 20.26 -1.01 4.16
N MET A 123 19.60 -0.06 3.47
CA MET A 123 20.29 0.88 2.60
C MET A 123 21.23 1.82 3.39
N VAL A 124 20.78 2.33 4.54
CA VAL A 124 21.61 3.14 5.44
C VAL A 124 22.81 2.35 5.95
N LEU A 125 22.61 1.08 6.32
CA LEU A 125 23.68 0.19 6.75
C LEU A 125 24.72 0.03 5.63
N VAL A 126 24.31 -0.34 4.41
CA VAL A 126 25.22 -0.51 3.27
C VAL A 126 26.06 0.73 3.01
N VAL A 127 25.44 1.91 3.03
CA VAL A 127 26.16 3.18 2.82
C VAL A 127 27.11 3.47 3.99
N SER A 128 26.73 3.14 5.23
CA SER A 128 27.56 3.40 6.42
C SER A 128 28.71 2.41 6.59
N THR A 129 28.58 1.17 6.08
CA THR A 129 29.56 0.10 6.22
C THR A 129 30.40 -0.10 4.96
N SER A 130 30.22 0.72 3.92
CA SER A 130 31.07 0.68 2.74
C SER A 130 32.45 1.26 3.07
N ASP A 131 33.29 0.44 3.70
CA ASP A 131 34.69 0.78 3.89
C ASP A 131 35.37 0.70 2.52
N GLY A 132 35.75 1.87 2.00
CA GLY A 132 36.36 2.01 0.70
C GLY A 132 37.51 1.03 0.51
N SER A 133 37.33 0.06 -0.38
CA SER A 133 38.37 -0.87 -0.79
C SER A 133 38.97 -0.41 -2.12
N SER A 134 40.13 -0.94 -2.49
CA SER A 134 40.74 -0.67 -3.81
C SER A 134 39.85 -1.07 -4.99
N TRP A 135 38.87 -1.95 -4.77
CA TRP A 135 37.95 -2.47 -5.78
C TRP A 135 36.60 -1.76 -5.77
N HIS A 136 36.19 -1.20 -4.62
CA HIS A 136 34.93 -0.49 -4.45
C HIS A 136 35.17 0.80 -3.65
N PRO A 137 35.09 1.98 -4.30
CA PRO A 137 35.22 3.24 -3.60
C PRO A 137 34.09 3.41 -2.56
N PRO A 138 34.33 4.19 -1.50
CA PRO A 138 33.34 4.44 -0.48
C PRO A 138 32.08 5.04 -1.11
N VAL A 139 30.92 4.54 -0.71
CA VAL A 139 29.64 5.00 -1.24
C VAL A 139 29.23 6.23 -0.47
N GLU A 140 29.26 7.39 -1.11
CA GLU A 140 28.73 8.62 -0.51
C GLU A 140 27.20 8.70 -0.65
N PHE A 141 26.58 9.50 0.22
CA PHE A 141 25.17 9.89 0.09
C PHE A 141 24.97 10.85 -1.10
N SER A 142 25.06 10.31 -2.31
CA SER A 142 24.78 10.98 -3.57
C SER A 142 23.31 11.37 -3.70
N GLY A 143 23.01 12.26 -4.65
CA GLY A 143 21.63 12.64 -4.96
C GLY A 143 20.75 11.43 -5.35
N GLU A 144 21.33 10.43 -6.02
CA GLU A 144 20.65 9.22 -6.45
C GLU A 144 20.24 8.33 -5.26
N THR A 145 21.15 8.13 -4.30
CA THR A 145 20.86 7.39 -3.07
C THR A 145 19.73 8.06 -2.29
N ARG A 146 19.74 9.39 -2.18
CA ARG A 146 18.66 10.14 -1.50
C ARG A 146 17.33 10.04 -2.24
N ALA A 147 17.34 10.14 -3.57
CA ALA A 147 16.15 9.95 -4.39
C ALA A 147 15.56 8.55 -4.20
N TYR A 148 16.42 7.53 -4.14
CA TYR A 148 16.02 6.15 -3.92
C TYR A 148 15.45 5.93 -2.51
N LEU A 149 16.04 6.52 -1.47
CA LEU A 149 15.45 6.50 -0.12
C LEU A 149 14.05 7.11 -0.09
N GLY A 150 13.83 8.20 -0.83
CA GLY A 150 12.49 8.77 -1.02
C GLY A 150 11.54 7.76 -1.66
N LEU A 151 12.00 7.06 -2.69
CA LEU A 151 11.24 6.03 -3.40
C LEU A 151 10.84 4.85 -2.49
N LEU A 152 11.70 4.44 -1.55
CA LEU A 152 11.41 3.39 -0.56
C LEU A 152 10.27 3.75 0.40
N VAL A 153 10.05 5.05 0.65
CA VAL A 153 9.00 5.54 1.56
C VAL A 153 7.66 5.70 0.82
N LEU A 154 7.69 5.94 -0.49
CA LEU A 154 6.47 6.21 -1.27
C LEU A 154 5.39 5.14 -1.19
N PRO A 155 5.68 3.82 -1.26
CA PRO A 155 4.61 2.82 -1.13
C PRO A 155 3.94 2.87 0.25
N ALA A 156 4.69 3.15 1.33
CA ALA A 156 4.12 3.26 2.68
C ALA A 156 3.22 4.50 2.80
N ILE A 157 3.60 5.63 2.20
CA ILE A 157 2.77 6.84 2.13
C ILE A 157 1.50 6.56 1.32
N LEU A 158 1.65 5.98 0.12
CA LEU A 158 0.54 5.66 -0.76
C LEU A 158 -0.44 4.70 -0.06
N GLY A 159 0.05 3.57 0.45
CA GLY A 159 -0.74 2.61 1.19
C GLY A 159 -1.43 3.20 2.42
N GLY A 160 -0.76 4.12 3.13
CA GLY A 160 -1.34 4.85 4.26
C GLY A 160 -2.48 5.77 3.85
N ALA A 161 -2.31 6.56 2.78
CA ALA A 161 -3.34 7.43 2.24
C ALA A 161 -4.57 6.62 1.75
N THR A 162 -4.33 5.51 1.05
CA THR A 162 -5.35 4.58 0.58
C THR A 162 -6.12 3.97 1.76
N TRP A 163 -5.41 3.49 2.79
CA TRP A 163 -6.01 2.95 4.01
C TRP A 163 -6.85 3.99 4.76
N ILE A 164 -6.31 5.18 5.02
CA ILE A 164 -7.06 6.26 5.71
C ILE A 164 -8.32 6.61 4.94
N THR A 165 -8.25 6.67 3.61
CA THR A 165 -9.42 6.94 2.78
C THR A 165 -10.46 5.83 2.89
N MET A 166 -10.05 4.56 2.86
CA MET A 166 -10.95 3.42 3.11
C MET A 166 -11.60 3.48 4.50
N GLN A 167 -10.84 3.87 5.54
CA GLN A 167 -11.39 4.01 6.89
C GLN A 167 -12.46 5.11 6.95
N ARG A 168 -12.26 6.22 6.25
CA ARG A 168 -13.23 7.32 6.22
C ARG A 168 -14.48 6.96 5.42
N THR A 169 -14.33 6.28 4.29
CA THR A 169 -15.45 5.97 3.39
C THR A 169 -16.31 4.82 3.90
N LEU A 170 -15.70 3.78 4.49
CA LEU A 170 -16.40 2.56 4.92
C LEU A 170 -16.90 2.60 6.37
N ARG A 171 -16.78 3.72 7.08
CA ARG A 171 -17.38 3.88 8.41
C ARG A 171 -18.91 3.84 8.30
N ALA A 172 -19.52 2.88 9.00
CA ALA A 172 -20.97 2.71 9.10
C ALA A 172 -21.61 3.91 9.80
#